data_AF-A0AAD4ZFN7-F1
#
_entry.id   AF-A0AAD4ZFN7-F1
#
_cell.length_a   1.000
_cell.length_b   1.000
_cell.length_c   1.000
_cell.angle_alpha   90.00
_cell.angle_beta   90.00
_cell.angle_gamma   90.00
#
_symmetry.space_group_name_H-M   'P 1'
#
loop_
_entity.id
_entity.type
_entity.pdbx_description
1 polymer ?
#
loop_
_entity_poly.entity_id
_entity_poly.type
_entity_poly.pdbx_seq_one_letter_code
_entity_poly.pdbx_strand_id
1 'polypeptide(L)'
;MVYEYEGGRSIHLLDVLWAYRVSSRSATGFSPYSLIYRSDAISPVEITTPTARVSAVNDLEWMRSDAQAGAYWTSKPWMKKE
;
A
#
# COMPACT_ATOMS: atom_id res chain seq x y z
N MET A 1 -13.75 -10.67 -19.23
CA MET A 1 -12.56 -10.67 -18.36
C MET A 1 -13.03 -10.91 -16.94
N VAL A 2 -13.07 -12.19 -16.56
CA VAL A 2 -13.49 -12.65 -15.23
C VAL A 2 -12.21 -12.76 -14.42
N TYR A 3 -12.03 -11.90 -13.44
CA TYR A 3 -10.92 -12.00 -12.51
C TYR A 3 -11.32 -13.03 -11.45
N GLU A 4 -10.69 -14.20 -11.47
CA GLU A 4 -10.82 -15.19 -10.40
C GLU A 4 -10.09 -14.63 -9.17
N TYR A 5 -10.85 -14.27 -8.14
CA TYR A 5 -10.33 -13.71 -6.89
C TYR A 5 -10.34 -14.80 -5.82
N GLU A 6 -9.18 -15.37 -5.53
CA GLU A 6 -8.97 -16.31 -4.43
C GLU A 6 -8.41 -15.59 -3.19
N GLY A 7 -9.23 -14.78 -2.53
CA GLY A 7 -8.86 -14.22 -1.25
C GLY A 7 -10.07 -13.93 -0.39
N GLY A 8 -9.91 -14.13 0.92
CA GLY A 8 -10.99 -14.00 1.89
C GLY A 8 -11.73 -12.66 1.77
N ARG A 9 -13.00 -12.66 2.19
CA ARG A 9 -14.02 -11.58 2.08
C ARG A 9 -13.50 -10.12 2.21
N SER A 10 -12.41 -9.90 2.93
CA SER A 10 -11.72 -8.62 3.08
C SER A 10 -11.18 -8.04 1.76
N ILE A 11 -10.58 -8.85 0.88
CA ILE A 11 -10.02 -8.34 -0.39
C ILE A 11 -11.12 -7.94 -1.36
N HIS A 12 -12.19 -8.73 -1.44
CA HIS A 12 -13.38 -8.41 -2.24
C HIS A 12 -14.03 -7.08 -1.84
N LEU A 13 -14.04 -6.76 -0.54
CA LEU A 13 -14.63 -5.51 -0.07
C LEU A 13 -13.84 -4.30 -0.57
N LEU A 14 -12.51 -4.38 -0.54
CA LEU A 14 -11.63 -3.32 -1.00
C LEU A 14 -11.75 -3.11 -2.51
N ASP A 15 -11.76 -4.20 -3.28
CA ASP A 15 -11.90 -4.16 -4.74
C ASP A 15 -13.24 -3.56 -5.18
N VAL A 16 -14.34 -3.97 -4.52
CA VAL A 16 -15.68 -3.43 -4.78
C VAL A 16 -15.74 -1.93 -4.47
N LEU A 17 -15.15 -1.51 -3.34
CA LEU A 17 -15.09 -0.10 -2.98
C LEU A 17 -14.28 0.71 -4.00
N TRP A 18 -13.23 0.12 -4.54
CA TRP A 18 -12.38 0.75 -5.54
C TRP A 18 -13.11 0.88 -6.88
N ALA A 19 -13.73 -0.19 -7.37
CA ALA A 19 -14.58 -0.15 -8.55
C ALA A 19 -15.68 0.91 -8.44
N TYR A 20 -16.32 1.02 -7.27
CA TYR A 20 -17.35 2.04 -7.03
C TYR A 20 -16.80 3.48 -7.10
N ARG A 21 -15.60 3.72 -6.60
CA ARG A 21 -14.97 5.07 -6.61
C ARG A 21 -14.51 5.49 -8.00
N VAL A 22 -14.07 4.53 -8.81
CA VAL A 22 -13.47 4.79 -10.14
C VAL A 22 -14.52 4.75 -11.25
N SER A 23 -15.63 4.02 -11.08
CA SER A 23 -16.70 3.98 -12.07
C SER A 23 -17.39 5.33 -12.23
N SER A 24 -17.61 5.75 -13.48
CA SER A 24 -18.47 6.88 -13.79
C SER A 24 -19.91 6.56 -13.38
N ARG A 25 -20.63 7.58 -12.92
CA ARG A 25 -22.04 7.43 -12.52
C ARG A 25 -22.92 8.14 -13.51
N SER A 26 -23.95 7.47 -14.03
CA SER A 26 -24.84 8.02 -15.06
C SER A 26 -25.50 9.35 -14.67
N ALA A 27 -25.68 9.62 -13.38
CA ALA A 27 -26.28 10.87 -12.90
C ALA A 27 -25.37 12.10 -13.09
N THR A 28 -24.05 11.93 -13.07
CA THR A 28 -23.09 13.05 -13.09
C THR A 28 -22.11 12.96 -14.26
N GLY A 29 -22.04 11.82 -14.96
CA GLY A 29 -21.09 11.57 -16.04
C GLY A 29 -19.65 11.35 -15.57
N PHE A 30 -19.31 11.80 -14.36
CA PHE A 30 -18.00 11.67 -13.72
C PHE A 30 -17.98 10.56 -12.67
N SER A 31 -16.78 10.04 -12.37
CA SER A 31 -16.58 9.15 -11.23
C SER A 31 -16.57 9.94 -9.92
N PRO A 32 -16.99 9.33 -8.79
CA PRO A 32 -16.87 9.96 -7.48
C PRO A 32 -15.45 10.45 -7.17
N TYR A 33 -14.42 9.73 -7.61
CA TYR A 33 -13.02 10.13 -7.42
C TYR A 33 -12.66 11.40 -8.20
N SER A 34 -13.07 11.47 -9.46
CA SER A 34 -12.83 12.63 -10.33
C SER A 34 -13.55 13.88 -9.81
N LEU A 35 -14.73 13.73 -9.19
CA LEU A 35 -15.42 14.86 -8.55
C LEU A 35 -14.69 15.43 -7.34
N ILE A 36 -14.05 14.58 -6.52
CA ILE A 36 -13.37 15.02 -5.29
C ILE A 36 -11.98 15.59 -5.58
N TYR A 37 -11.21 14.90 -6.42
CA TYR A 37 -9.81 15.24 -6.68
C TYR A 37 -9.59 16.01 -7.98
N ARG A 38 -10.63 16.16 -8.82
CA ARG A 38 -10.56 16.80 -10.15
C ARG A 38 -9.55 16.14 -11.09
N SER A 39 -9.19 14.89 -10.83
CA SER A 39 -8.26 14.07 -11.61
C SER A 39 -8.81 12.66 -11.79
N ASP A 40 -8.41 12.01 -12.88
CA ASP A 40 -8.75 10.61 -13.08
C ASP A 40 -8.09 9.71 -12.03
N ALA A 41 -8.76 8.61 -11.71
CA ALA A 41 -8.26 7.66 -10.72
C ALA A 41 -7.15 6.80 -11.36
N ILE A 42 -6.01 6.74 -10.67
CA ILE A 42 -4.86 5.95 -11.08
C ILE A 42 -5.00 4.55 -10.49
N SER A 43 -4.74 3.52 -11.30
CA SER A 43 -4.84 2.13 -10.84
C SER A 43 -3.76 1.85 -9.78
N PRO A 44 -4.08 1.13 -8.68
CA PRO A 44 -3.10 0.84 -7.63
C PRO A 44 -1.90 0.05 -8.13
N VAL A 45 -2.02 -0.73 -9.23
CA VAL A 45 -0.88 -1.42 -9.87
C VAL A 45 0.15 -0.45 -10.46
N GLU A 46 -0.25 0.77 -10.82
CA GLU A 46 0.69 1.81 -11.23
C GLU A 46 1.37 2.46 -10.01
N ILE A 47 0.74 2.36 -8.83
CA ILE A 47 1.24 2.85 -7.53
C ILE A 47 2.16 1.82 -6.85
N THR A 48 2.08 0.53 -7.23
CA THR A 48 2.96 -0.51 -6.66
C THR A 48 4.42 -0.31 -6.99
N THR A 49 4.74 0.51 -8.00
CA THR A 49 6.11 1.00 -8.18
C THR A 49 6.30 2.20 -7.25
N PRO A 50 7.05 2.05 -6.14
CA PRO A 50 7.22 3.14 -5.19
C PRO A 50 7.88 4.31 -5.91
N THR A 51 7.28 5.49 -5.78
CA THR A 51 7.94 6.72 -6.25
C THR A 51 9.26 6.90 -5.50
N ALA A 52 10.22 7.63 -6.08
CA ALA A 52 11.53 7.86 -5.46
C ALA A 52 11.43 8.39 -4.02
N ARG A 53 10.39 9.19 -3.71
CA ARG A 53 10.11 9.67 -2.36
C ARG A 53 9.67 8.55 -1.41
N VAL A 54 8.78 7.67 -1.86
CA VAL A 54 8.27 6.54 -1.07
C VAL A 54 9.37 5.50 -0.86
N SER A 55 10.20 5.24 -1.88
CA SER A 55 11.38 4.38 -1.77
C SER A 55 12.33 4.90 -0.68
N ALA A 56 12.70 6.18 -0.75
CA ALA A 56 13.62 6.76 0.22
C ALA A 56 13.08 6.70 1.66
N VAL A 57 11.78 6.89 1.86
CA VAL A 57 11.15 6.77 3.19
C VAL A 57 11.16 5.32 3.67
N ASN A 58 10.83 4.37 2.79
CA ASN A 58 10.85 2.95 3.12
C ASN A 58 12.27 2.49 3.49
N ASP A 59 13.28 2.89 2.71
CA ASP A 59 14.70 2.58 2.97
C ASP A 59 15.15 3.11 4.33
N LEU A 60 14.75 4.34 4.70
CA LEU A 60 15.04 4.91 6.02
C LEU A 60 14.35 4.14 7.16
N GLU A 61 13.15 3.62 6.93
CA GLU A 61 12.43 2.85 7.94
C GLU A 61 13.06 1.45 8.15
N TRP A 62 13.50 0.81 7.07
CA TRP A 62 14.28 -0.44 7.12
C TRP A 62 15.61 -0.23 7.86
N MET A 63 16.35 0.82 7.51
CA MET A 63 17.61 1.15 8.17
C MET A 63 17.42 1.44 9.67
N ARG A 64 16.32 2.11 10.05
CA ARG A 64 15.96 2.32 11.46
C ARG A 64 15.64 1.01 12.17
N SER A 65 14.87 0.14 11.52
CA SER A 65 14.48 -1.17 12.06
C SER A 65 15.68 -2.09 12.26
N ASP A 66 16.62 -2.12 11.31
CA ASP A 66 17.88 -2.87 11.42
C ASP A 66 18.80 -2.31 12.51
N ALA A 67 18.87 -0.99 12.66
CA ALA A 67 19.62 -0.36 13.74
C ALA A 67 19.04 -0.72 15.12
N GLN A 68 17.71 -0.77 15.24
CA GLN A 68 17.03 -1.18 16.48
C GLN A 68 17.18 -2.67 16.75
N ALA A 69 17.10 -3.51 15.71
CA ALA A 69 17.34 -4.94 15.81
C ALA A 69 18.79 -5.24 16.25
N GLY A 70 19.79 -4.57 15.65
CA GLY A 70 21.20 -4.71 16.03
C GLY A 70 21.46 -4.33 17.49
N ALA A 71 20.81 -3.27 17.99
CA ALA A 71 20.88 -2.89 19.40
C ALA A 71 20.22 -3.94 20.33
N TYR A 72 19.13 -4.56 19.88
CA TYR A 72 18.45 -5.62 20.62
C TYR A 72 19.29 -6.91 20.72
N TRP A 73 19.99 -7.29 19.66
CA TRP A 73 20.85 -8.48 19.64
C TRP A 73 22.14 -8.33 20.46
N THR A 74 22.68 -7.11 20.57
CA THR A 74 23.90 -6.82 21.32
C THR A 74 23.68 -6.63 22.82
N SER A 75 22.44 -6.33 23.24
CA SER A 75 22.05 -6.17 24.65
C SER A 75 21.76 -7.50 25.38
N LYS A 76 21.82 -8.64 24.67
CA LYS A 76 21.49 -9.96 25.25
C LYS A 76 22.63 -10.49 26.14
N PRO A 77 22.41 -10.67 27.45
CA PRO A 77 23.46 -11.03 28.40
C PRO A 77 24.05 -12.44 28.19
N TRP A 78 23.38 -13.30 27.42
CA TRP A 78 23.82 -14.67 27.09
C TRP A 78 24.64 -14.78 25.79
N MET A 79 24.91 -13.65 25.09
CA MET A 79 25.73 -13.62 23.87
C MET A 79 27.21 -13.28 24.11
N LYS A 80 27.66 -13.20 25.36
CA LYS A 80 29.11 -13.19 25.65
C LYS A 80 29.64 -14.62 25.55
N LYS A 81 30.32 -14.94 24.45
CA LYS A 81 31.21 -16.10 24.41
C LYS A 81 32.45 -15.80 25.26
N GLU A 82 32.82 -16.80 26.04
CA GLU A 82 34.04 -16.91 26.84
C GLU A 82 35.31 -16.61 26.05
#